data_AF-A0A4P5SD75-F1
#
_entry.id   AF-A0A4P5SD75-F1
#
_cell.length_a   1.000
_cell.length_b   1.000
_cell.length_c   1.000
_cell.angle_alpha   90.00
_cell.angle_beta   90.00
_cell.angle_gamma   90.00
#
_symmetry.space_group_name_H-M   'P 1'
#
loop_
_entity.id
_entity.type
_entity.pdbx_description
1 polymer ?
#
loop_
_entity_poly.entity_id
_entity_poly.type
_entity_poly.pdbx_seq_one_letter_code
_entity_poly.pdbx_strand_id
1 'polypeptide(L)'
;MSQRHRRVEAIPPVKQELRAHAHNERHRVHSALHSMTEQVQHGVEPEDIDEPGANWKPLHHHDPKIAMQKSRRQRLGHWKTKSWKRRKALRRERALLDVYRVP
;
A
#
# COMPACT_ATOMS: atom_id res chain seq x y z
N MET A 1 14.90 -5.39 26.96
CA MET A 1 13.72 -4.61 27.37
C MET A 1 12.70 -4.60 26.22
N SER A 2 11.69 -5.47 26.31
CA SER A 2 10.77 -5.80 25.21
C SER A 2 9.68 -4.74 25.04
N GLN A 3 9.57 -4.12 23.85
CA GLN A 3 8.52 -3.17 23.46
C GLN A 3 7.13 -3.84 23.26
N ARG A 4 6.83 -4.89 24.03
CA ARG A 4 5.56 -5.62 23.92
C ARG A 4 4.40 -4.90 24.62
N HIS A 5 4.68 -3.94 25.50
CA HIS A 5 3.66 -3.29 26.34
C HIS A 5 3.22 -1.90 25.85
N ARG A 6 3.48 -1.54 24.59
CA ARG A 6 3.11 -0.21 24.04
C ARG A 6 1.79 -0.20 23.27
N ARG A 7 0.94 -1.22 23.43
CA ARG A 7 -0.36 -1.32 22.74
C ARG A 7 -1.45 -1.61 23.77
N VAL A 8 -1.84 -0.58 24.50
CA VAL A 8 -2.97 -0.64 25.46
C VAL A 8 -4.30 -0.23 24.80
N GLU A 9 -4.31 0.27 23.56
CA GLU A 9 -5.51 0.96 23.06
C GLU A 9 -6.50 0.11 22.24
N ALA A 10 -6.13 -1.06 21.72
CA ALA A 10 -7.08 -2.02 21.15
C ALA A 10 -6.37 -3.35 20.88
N ILE A 11 -6.96 -4.47 21.31
CA ILE A 11 -6.58 -5.78 20.77
C ILE A 11 -7.11 -5.78 19.33
N PRO A 12 -6.24 -5.80 18.30
CA PRO A 12 -6.73 -5.84 16.93
C PRO A 12 -7.59 -7.11 16.74
N PRO A 13 -8.71 -7.01 16.00
CA PRO A 13 -9.62 -8.12 15.78
C PRO A 13 -8.87 -9.33 15.21
N VAL A 14 -9.38 -10.52 15.51
CA VAL A 14 -8.74 -11.78 15.12
C VAL A 14 -8.66 -11.83 13.59
N LYS A 15 -7.59 -12.41 13.02
CA LYS A 15 -7.40 -12.47 11.55
C LYS A 15 -8.62 -13.07 10.81
N GLN A 16 -9.36 -13.96 11.47
CA GLN A 16 -10.58 -14.55 10.94
C GLN A 16 -11.69 -13.52 10.79
N GLU A 17 -11.89 -12.65 11.78
CA GLU A 17 -12.87 -11.55 11.75
C GLU A 17 -12.52 -10.54 10.65
N LEU A 18 -11.25 -10.22 10.48
CA LEU A 18 -10.78 -9.34 9.38
C LEU A 18 -11.10 -9.93 7.99
N ARG A 19 -10.95 -11.26 7.83
CA ARG A 19 -11.28 -11.95 6.58
C ARG A 19 -12.79 -12.01 6.35
N ALA A 20 -13.57 -12.29 7.40
CA ALA A 20 -15.02 -12.31 7.34
C ALA A 20 -15.58 -10.92 6.98
N HIS A 21 -15.08 -9.86 7.61
CA HIS A 21 -15.44 -8.48 7.27
C HIS A 21 -15.11 -8.17 5.79
N ALA A 22 -13.91 -8.51 5.32
CA ALA A 22 -13.54 -8.31 3.92
C ALA A 22 -14.35 -9.17 2.92
N HIS A 23 -14.90 -10.30 3.36
CA HIS A 23 -15.81 -11.12 2.57
C HIS A 23 -17.22 -10.52 2.53
N ASN A 24 -17.73 -10.05 3.66
CA ASN A 24 -19.03 -9.40 3.76
C ASN A 24 -19.07 -8.11 2.93
N GLU A 25 -18.02 -7.29 2.99
CA GLU A 25 -17.92 -6.07 2.16
C GLU A 25 -17.87 -6.40 0.67
N ARG A 26 -17.17 -7.47 0.27
CA ARG A 26 -17.20 -7.99 -1.11
C ARG A 26 -18.61 -8.32 -1.56
N HIS A 27 -19.34 -9.06 -0.74
CA HIS A 27 -20.70 -9.44 -1.04
C HIS A 27 -21.63 -8.24 -1.12
N ARG A 28 -21.52 -7.29 -0.19
CA ARG A 28 -22.29 -6.04 -0.19
C ARG A 28 -22.11 -5.27 -1.50
N VAL A 29 -20.86 -5.08 -1.94
CA VAL A 29 -20.58 -4.36 -3.20
C VAL A 29 -21.06 -5.14 -4.41
N HIS A 30 -20.89 -6.47 -4.42
CA HIS A 30 -21.39 -7.30 -5.52
C HIS A 30 -22.92 -7.21 -5.66
N SER A 31 -23.65 -7.30 -4.53
CA SER A 31 -25.10 -7.15 -4.53
C SER A 31 -25.53 -5.74 -4.98
N ALA A 32 -24.85 -4.70 -4.52
CA ALA A 32 -25.14 -3.33 -4.93
C ALA A 32 -24.88 -3.09 -6.42
N LEU A 33 -23.80 -3.66 -6.98
CA LEU A 33 -23.54 -3.63 -8.42
C LEU A 33 -24.65 -4.32 -9.22
N HIS A 34 -25.19 -5.43 -8.72
CA HIS A 34 -26.30 -6.11 -9.37
C HIS A 34 -27.56 -5.23 -9.40
N SER A 35 -27.91 -4.60 -8.28
CA SER A 35 -29.04 -3.66 -8.22
C SER A 35 -28.84 -2.43 -9.11
N MET A 36 -27.61 -1.93 -9.24
CA MET A 36 -27.26 -0.86 -10.18
C MET A 36 -27.46 -1.31 -11.64
N THR A 37 -27.06 -2.54 -11.99
CA THR A 37 -27.30 -3.05 -13.36
C THR A 37 -28.78 -3.17 -13.69
N GLU A 38 -29.61 -3.58 -12.74
CA GLU A 38 -31.07 -3.63 -12.91
C GLU A 38 -31.64 -2.21 -13.13
N GLN A 39 -31.22 -1.22 -12.34
CA GLN A 39 -31.68 0.17 -12.47
C GLN A 39 -31.37 0.75 -13.87
N VAL A 40 -30.14 0.54 -14.36
CA VAL A 40 -29.75 0.98 -15.72
C VAL A 40 -30.58 0.26 -16.78
N GLN A 41 -30.83 -1.05 -16.62
CA GLN A 41 -31.68 -1.81 -17.54
C GLN A 41 -33.13 -1.31 -17.56
N HIS A 42 -33.63 -0.77 -16.44
CA HIS A 42 -34.95 -0.16 -16.33
C HIS A 42 -34.99 1.32 -16.77
N GLY A 43 -33.89 1.85 -17.31
CA GLY A 43 -33.84 3.18 -17.94
C GLY A 43 -33.43 4.31 -17.01
N VAL A 44 -32.89 4.02 -15.82
CA VAL A 44 -32.24 5.03 -14.97
C VAL A 44 -30.92 5.45 -15.62
N GLU A 45 -30.64 6.75 -15.68
CA GLU A 45 -29.39 7.23 -16.24
C GLU A 45 -28.20 6.84 -15.35
N PRO A 46 -27.06 6.41 -15.92
CA PRO A 46 -25.90 6.00 -15.13
C PRO A 46 -25.34 7.09 -14.21
N GLU A 47 -25.53 8.36 -14.57
CA GLU A 47 -25.04 9.51 -13.79
C GLU A 47 -25.84 9.72 -12.48
N ASP A 48 -27.07 9.20 -12.43
CA ASP A 48 -27.94 9.28 -11.26
C ASP A 48 -27.71 8.13 -10.26
N ILE A 49 -26.80 7.19 -10.56
CA ILE A 49 -26.53 6.03 -9.73
C ILE A 49 -25.22 6.19 -8.94
N ASP A 50 -25.33 6.17 -7.62
CA ASP A 50 -24.18 6.22 -6.72
C ASP A 50 -23.27 5.00 -6.89
N GLU A 51 -21.96 5.23 -7.11
CA GLU A 51 -20.98 4.15 -7.30
C GLU A 51 -20.82 3.30 -6.01
N PRO A 52 -21.20 2.01 -6.04
CA PRO A 52 -21.04 1.16 -4.87
C PRO A 52 -19.57 0.79 -4.67
N GLY A 53 -19.05 1.07 -3.48
CA GLY A 53 -17.72 0.60 -3.07
C GLY A 53 -16.58 1.61 -3.21
N ALA A 54 -16.84 2.87 -3.58
CA ALA A 54 -15.83 3.94 -3.63
C ALA A 54 -14.95 4.03 -2.36
N ASN A 55 -15.56 3.77 -1.20
CA ASN A 55 -14.91 3.80 0.11
C ASN A 55 -14.30 2.46 0.55
N TRP A 56 -14.67 1.34 -0.08
CA TRP A 56 -14.17 0.04 0.32
C TRP A 56 -12.94 -0.34 -0.52
N LYS A 57 -11.77 -0.11 0.09
CA LYS A 57 -10.48 -0.53 -0.46
C LYS A 57 -9.93 -1.62 0.45
N PRO A 58 -9.60 -2.81 -0.08
CA PRO A 58 -8.93 -3.81 0.73
C PRO A 58 -7.62 -3.22 1.27
N LEU A 59 -7.38 -3.35 2.56
CA LEU A 59 -6.12 -2.93 3.20
C LEU A 59 -4.99 -3.78 2.63
N HIS A 60 -4.36 -3.29 1.56
CA HIS A 60 -3.23 -3.99 0.97
C HIS A 60 -2.06 -3.96 1.97
N HIS A 61 -1.48 -5.14 2.23
CA HIS A 61 -0.31 -5.26 3.11
C HIS A 61 0.87 -4.37 2.68
N HIS A 62 0.92 -3.98 1.40
CA HIS A 62 1.91 -3.11 0.79
C HIS A 62 1.27 -1.82 0.28
N ASP A 63 0.61 -1.06 1.15
CA ASP A 63 0.17 0.29 0.79
C ASP A 63 1.41 1.20 0.58
N PRO A 64 1.59 1.79 -0.61
CA PRO A 64 2.72 2.68 -0.91
C PRO A 64 2.75 3.90 0.00
N LYS A 65 1.60 4.45 0.42
CA LYS A 65 1.54 5.60 1.33
C LYS A 65 2.06 5.22 2.71
N ILE A 66 1.68 4.06 3.21
CA ILE A 66 2.18 3.52 4.49
C ILE A 66 3.67 3.19 4.38
N ALA A 67 4.12 2.63 3.25
CA ALA A 67 5.53 2.34 3.00
C ALA A 67 6.38 3.61 2.96
N MET A 68 5.91 4.67 2.29
CA MET A 68 6.55 5.98 2.26
C MET A 68 6.61 6.63 3.65
N GLN A 69 5.54 6.53 4.43
CA GLN A 69 5.51 7.05 5.80
C GLN A 69 6.50 6.31 6.71
N LYS A 70 6.61 4.98 6.57
CA LYS A 70 7.57 4.16 7.30
C LYS A 70 9.01 4.44 6.86
N SER A 71 9.28 4.61 5.57
CA SER A 71 10.62 4.88 5.06
C SER A 71 11.17 6.24 5.53
N ARG A 72 10.32 7.26 5.62
CA ARG A 72 10.68 8.59 6.16
C ARG A 72 11.10 8.53 7.64
N ARG A 73 10.46 7.67 8.43
CA ARG A 73 10.69 7.56 9.89
C ARG A 73 11.88 6.68 10.24
N GLN A 74 12.25 5.74 9.38
CA GLN A 74 13.30 4.77 9.67
C GLN A 74 14.67 5.28 9.22
N ARG A 75 15.53 5.58 10.19
CA ARG A 75 16.96 5.82 9.92
C ARG A 75 17.57 4.55 9.34
N LEU A 76 18.23 4.67 8.19
CA LEU A 76 18.95 3.55 7.58
C LEU A 76 20.06 3.08 8.53
N GLY A 77 20.14 1.76 8.76
CA GLY A 77 21.21 1.18 9.57
C GLY A 77 22.59 1.53 9.02
N HIS A 78 23.57 1.71 9.92
CA HIS A 78 24.93 2.16 9.57
C HIS A 78 25.56 1.37 8.41
N TRP A 79 25.37 0.05 8.37
CA TRP A 79 25.88 -0.82 7.31
C TRP A 79 25.31 -0.45 5.93
N LYS A 80 24.02 -0.07 5.85
CA LYS A 80 23.35 0.30 4.60
C LYS A 80 23.84 1.67 4.12
N THR A 81 24.06 2.60 5.04
CA THR A 81 24.72 3.88 4.76
C THR A 81 26.15 3.69 4.25
N LYS A 82 26.94 2.80 4.86
CA LYS A 82 28.30 2.46 4.40
C LYS A 82 28.27 1.83 3.00
N SER A 83 27.34 0.90 2.74
CA SER A 83 27.13 0.32 1.40
C SER A 83 26.67 1.34 0.36
N TRP A 84 25.87 2.34 0.75
CA TRP A 84 25.53 3.46 -0.14
C TRP A 84 26.74 4.33 -0.47
N LYS A 85 27.56 4.69 0.52
CA LYS A 85 28.83 5.42 0.31
C LYS A 85 29.79 4.65 -0.60
N ARG A 86 29.96 3.34 -0.38
CA ARG A 86 30.76 2.45 -1.25
C ARG A 86 30.27 2.45 -2.69
N ARG A 87 28.96 2.25 -2.91
CA ARG A 87 28.37 2.31 -4.26
C ARG A 87 28.54 3.68 -4.91
N LYS A 88 28.41 4.77 -4.15
CA LYS A 88 28.61 6.14 -4.66
C LYS A 88 30.07 6.35 -5.11
N ALA A 89 31.04 5.84 -4.35
CA ALA A 89 32.45 5.88 -4.71
C ALA A 89 32.72 5.09 -6.00
N LEU A 90 32.26 3.84 -6.08
CA LEU A 90 32.40 3.00 -7.29
C LEU A 90 31.75 3.63 -8.53
N ARG A 91 30.59 4.26 -8.39
CA ARG A 91 29.94 4.97 -9.50
C ARG A 91 30.74 6.19 -9.95
N ARG A 92 31.34 6.93 -9.02
CA ARG A 92 32.19 8.08 -9.34
C ARG A 92 33.46 7.60 -10.05
N GLU A 93 34.09 6.56 -9.54
CA GLU A 93 35.26 5.93 -10.14
C GLU A 93 34.95 5.43 -11.56
N ARG A 94 33.83 4.72 -11.73
CA ARG A 94 33.36 4.28 -13.05
C ARG A 94 33.09 5.45 -13.99
N ALA A 95 32.44 6.51 -13.54
CA ALA A 95 32.19 7.69 -14.36
C ALA A 95 33.50 8.40 -14.75
N LEU A 96 34.49 8.46 -13.86
CA LEU A 96 35.81 8.99 -14.20
C LEU A 96 36.49 8.10 -15.24
N LEU A 97 36.49 6.78 -15.05
CA LEU A 97 37.06 5.83 -16.01
C LEU A 97 36.37 5.89 -17.37
N ASP A 98 35.04 6.03 -17.41
CA ASP A 98 34.28 6.19 -18.66
C ASP A 98 34.61 7.52 -19.36
N VAL A 99 34.90 8.61 -18.62
CA VAL A 99 35.35 9.89 -19.19
C VAL A 99 36.77 9.79 -19.79
N TYR A 100 37.64 8.98 -19.19
CA TYR A 100 39.00 8.74 -19.71
C TYR A 100 39.07 7.56 -20.69
N ARG A 101 37.94 6.90 -20.97
CA ARG A 101 37.85 5.84 -21.97
C ARG A 101 37.70 6.49 -23.35
N VAL A 102 38.83 6.84 -23.95
CA VAL A 102 38.92 7.20 -25.37
C VAL A 102 38.45 5.99 -26.21
N PRO A 103 37.64 6.17 -27.27
CA PRO A 103 37.14 5.08 -28.11
C PRO A 103 38.24 4.23 -28.74
#